data_AF-A0A3N5T487-F1
#
_entry.id   AF-A0A3N5T487-F1
#
_cell.length_a   1.000
_cell.length_b   1.000
_cell.length_c   1.000
_cell.angle_alpha   90.00
_cell.angle_beta   90.00
_cell.angle_gamma   90.00
#
_symmetry.space_group_name_H-M   'P 1'
#
loop_
_entity.id
_entity.type
_entity.pdbx_description
1 polymer ?
#
loop_
_entity_poly.entity_id
_entity_poly.type
_entity_poly.pdbx_seq_one_letter_code
_entity_poly.pdbx_strand_id
1 'polypeptide(L)'
;MTDRGDRGDREFRDKDRDCDDKFGGRGRGKPFFKKKVCKICTGKVKVDYKDIGTIRKFVSDRGKILPRRITGTCAKHQRKVSQAVKRARVIAILPYVSRQG
;
A
#
# COMPACT_ATOMS: atom_id res chain seq x y z
N MET A 1 -41.48 41.20 -14.57
CA MET A 1 -40.42 40.60 -15.42
C MET A 1 -39.11 40.74 -14.65
N THR A 2 -38.63 39.60 -14.15
CA THR A 2 -37.37 39.32 -13.43
C THR A 2 -36.82 40.36 -12.46
N ASP A 3 -37.06 40.14 -11.17
CA ASP A 3 -35.94 40.20 -10.24
C ASP A 3 -35.97 38.96 -9.34
N ARG A 4 -34.97 38.11 -9.58
CA ARG A 4 -34.63 36.93 -8.78
C ARG A 4 -33.61 37.41 -7.76
N GLY A 5 -33.85 37.18 -6.47
CA GLY A 5 -32.88 37.44 -5.39
C GLY A 5 -33.61 38.14 -4.26
N ASP A 6 -33.67 37.62 -3.04
CA ASP A 6 -32.51 37.19 -2.26
C ASP A 6 -32.95 36.12 -1.25
N ARG A 7 -32.49 34.87 -1.42
CA ARG A 7 -32.56 33.83 -0.39
C ARG A 7 -31.29 33.96 0.44
N GLY A 8 -31.35 34.77 1.49
CA GLY A 8 -30.17 35.24 2.20
C GLY A 8 -30.24 35.16 3.72
N ASP A 9 -30.72 34.05 4.29
CA ASP A 9 -30.73 33.82 5.74
C ASP A 9 -30.57 32.31 6.07
N ARG A 10 -29.50 31.70 5.56
CA ARG A 10 -29.02 30.36 5.98
C ARG A 10 -27.67 30.39 6.70
N GLU A 11 -27.27 31.54 7.24
CA GLU A 11 -26.05 31.65 8.04
C GLU A 11 -26.34 31.55 9.54
N PHE A 12 -26.62 30.34 10.02
CA PHE A 12 -26.56 30.03 11.46
C PHE A 12 -26.29 28.55 11.79
N ARG A 13 -25.59 27.81 10.92
CA ARG A 13 -25.27 26.40 11.24
C ARG A 13 -23.96 25.87 10.68
N ASP A 14 -22.90 26.66 10.73
CA ASP A 14 -21.54 26.25 10.36
C ASP A 14 -20.50 26.62 11.43
N LYS A 15 -20.80 26.36 12.72
CA LYS A 15 -19.87 26.71 13.82
C LYS A 15 -19.61 25.64 14.88
N ASP A 16 -19.77 24.36 14.53
CA ASP A 16 -19.44 23.23 15.43
C ASP A 16 -18.80 22.03 14.68
N ARG A 17 -17.79 22.28 13.84
CA ARG A 17 -16.92 21.22 13.26
C ARG A 17 -15.44 21.59 13.22
N ASP A 18 -14.94 22.30 14.23
CA ASP A 18 -13.54 22.76 14.30
C ASP A 18 -12.79 22.33 15.58
N CYS A 19 -13.03 21.11 16.08
CA CYS A 19 -12.31 20.62 17.27
C CYS A 19 -11.93 19.13 17.30
N ASP A 20 -11.41 18.52 16.22
CA ASP A 20 -10.82 17.17 16.37
C ASP A 20 -9.69 16.79 15.39
N ASP A 21 -8.74 17.69 15.11
CA ASP A 21 -7.47 17.28 14.47
C ASP A 21 -6.23 18.04 15.00
N LYS A 22 -6.27 18.46 16.28
CA LYS A 22 -5.08 18.89 17.03
C LYS A 22 -4.22 17.70 17.47
N PHE A 23 -3.65 16.96 16.51
CA PHE A 23 -2.50 16.06 16.76
C PHE A 23 -1.32 16.38 15.83
N GLY A 24 -0.82 17.61 15.97
CA GLY A 24 0.55 17.96 15.59
C GLY A 24 1.57 17.24 16.47
N GLY A 25 1.88 15.98 16.14
CA GLY A 25 2.86 15.15 16.83
C GLY A 25 4.18 15.02 16.07
N ARG A 26 5.15 15.87 16.43
CA ARG A 26 6.62 15.71 16.34
C ARG A 26 7.13 14.75 15.24
N GLY A 27 7.57 15.33 14.13
CA GLY A 27 8.31 14.64 13.08
C GLY A 27 9.54 13.91 13.64
N ARG A 28 9.39 12.62 13.93
CA ARG A 28 10.52 11.71 14.05
C ARG A 28 11.14 11.63 12.66
N GLY A 29 12.34 12.18 12.52
CA GLY A 29 13.13 12.13 11.29
C GLY A 29 12.98 10.77 10.63
N LYS A 30 12.37 10.75 9.44
CA LYS A 30 12.12 9.52 8.70
C LYS A 30 13.48 8.84 8.54
N PRO A 31 13.73 7.64 9.08
CA PRO A 31 14.99 6.96 8.83
C PRO A 31 15.12 6.85 7.31
N PHE A 32 16.14 7.50 6.77
CA PHE A 32 16.43 7.50 5.34
C PHE A 32 16.86 6.09 4.96
N PHE A 33 15.88 5.23 4.68
CA PHE A 33 16.15 3.93 4.09
C PHE A 33 16.78 4.17 2.73
N LYS A 34 18.11 3.95 2.65
CA LYS A 34 18.89 3.99 1.41
C LYS A 34 18.12 3.22 0.35
N LYS A 35 17.73 3.90 -0.74
CA LYS A 35 16.90 3.32 -1.80
C LYS A 35 17.69 2.17 -2.45
N LYS A 36 17.37 0.93 -2.10
CA LYS A 36 17.92 -0.24 -2.76
C LYS A 36 17.46 -0.27 -4.21
N VAL A 37 18.35 -0.67 -5.12
CA VAL A 37 18.04 -0.83 -6.55
C VAL A 37 17.03 -1.96 -6.70
N CYS A 38 16.02 -1.74 -7.55
CA CYS A 38 14.97 -2.72 -7.78
C CYS A 38 15.51 -3.90 -8.59
N LYS A 39 15.66 -5.05 -7.92
CA LYS A 39 16.10 -6.32 -8.52
C LYS A 39 15.27 -6.73 -9.75
N ILE A 40 13.96 -6.45 -9.73
CA ILE A 40 13.03 -6.75 -10.83
C ILE A 40 13.26 -5.83 -12.03
N CYS A 41 13.52 -4.54 -11.80
CA CYS A 41 13.81 -3.59 -12.89
C CYS A 41 15.11 -3.97 -13.60
N THR A 42 16.17 -4.28 -12.85
CA THR A 42 17.49 -4.58 -13.40
C THR A 42 17.50 -5.90 -14.17
N GLY A 43 16.83 -6.93 -13.65
CA GLY A 43 16.77 -8.25 -14.29
C GLY A 43 15.75 -8.38 -15.41
N LYS A 44 14.92 -7.34 -15.69
CA LYS A 44 13.77 -7.41 -16.63
C LYS A 44 12.87 -8.63 -16.43
N VAL A 45 12.82 -9.17 -15.20
CA VAL A 45 12.06 -10.38 -14.88
C VAL A 45 10.58 -10.01 -14.76
N LYS A 46 9.71 -10.69 -15.49
CA LYS A 46 8.26 -10.58 -15.31
C LYS A 46 7.85 -11.38 -14.07
N VAL A 47 6.97 -10.81 -13.25
CA VAL A 47 6.48 -11.46 -12.03
C VAL A 47 5.09 -12.01 -12.32
N ASP A 48 5.02 -13.31 -12.52
CA ASP A 48 3.79 -14.05 -12.77
C ASP A 48 3.47 -15.00 -11.62
N TYR A 49 2.17 -15.23 -11.37
CA TYR A 49 1.69 -16.08 -10.27
C TYR A 49 2.08 -17.56 -10.41
N LYS A 50 2.50 -17.98 -11.61
CA LYS A 50 2.93 -19.34 -11.93
C LYS A 50 4.37 -19.61 -11.48
N ASP A 51 5.20 -18.58 -11.39
CA ASP A 51 6.62 -18.71 -11.06
C ASP A 51 6.86 -18.74 -9.55
N ILE A 52 6.69 -19.93 -8.98
CA ILE A 52 6.82 -20.18 -7.53
C ILE A 52 8.17 -19.69 -7.00
N GLY A 53 9.26 -19.91 -7.76
CA GLY A 53 10.61 -19.54 -7.35
C GLY A 53 10.82 -18.02 -7.21
N THR A 54 10.13 -17.21 -8.02
CA THR A 54 10.22 -15.74 -7.87
C THR A 54 9.36 -15.26 -6.73
N ILE A 55 8.15 -15.82 -6.58
CA ILE A 55 7.18 -15.37 -5.57
C ILE A 55 7.60 -15.76 -4.16
N ARG A 56 8.15 -16.96 -3.95
CA ARG A 56 8.67 -17.39 -2.64
C ARG A 56 9.72 -16.43 -2.08
N LYS A 57 10.54 -15.81 -2.94
CA LYS A 57 11.54 -14.78 -2.51
C LYS A 57 10.91 -13.51 -1.96
N PHE A 58 9.63 -13.24 -2.25
CA PHE A 58 8.89 -12.06 -1.78
C PHE A 58 7.92 -12.38 -0.64
N VAL A 59 7.89 -13.62 -0.17
CA VAL A 59 7.03 -14.08 0.92
C VAL A 59 7.93 -14.56 2.06
N SER A 60 7.58 -14.20 3.30
CA SER A 60 8.25 -14.71 4.50
C SER A 60 7.88 -16.17 4.74
N ASP A 61 8.65 -16.88 5.55
CA ASP A 61 8.33 -18.26 5.95
C ASP A 61 6.92 -18.39 6.54
N ARG A 62 6.45 -17.35 7.27
CA ARG A 62 5.10 -17.23 7.84
C ARG A 62 3.96 -17.01 6.82
N GLY A 63 4.28 -17.01 5.52
CA GLY A 63 3.32 -16.72 4.45
C GLY A 63 2.97 -15.24 4.28
N LYS A 64 3.54 -14.31 5.06
CA LYS A 64 3.31 -12.85 4.92
C LYS A 64 4.11 -12.26 3.74
N ILE A 65 3.56 -11.25 3.08
CA ILE A 65 4.26 -10.55 1.98
C ILE A 65 5.35 -9.66 2.57
N LEU A 66 6.58 -9.80 2.09
CA LEU A 66 7.69 -8.97 2.56
C LEU A 66 7.53 -7.51 2.09
N PRO A 67 7.75 -6.53 2.98
CA PRO A 67 7.61 -5.13 2.62
C PRO A 67 8.75 -4.68 1.70
N ARG A 68 8.46 -3.66 0.88
CA ARG A 68 9.38 -3.05 -0.08
C ARG A 68 10.77 -2.73 0.49
N ARG A 69 10.85 -2.30 1.74
CA ARG A 69 12.12 -1.93 2.41
C ARG A 69 13.11 -3.09 2.53
N ILE A 70 12.60 -4.31 2.61
CA ILE A 70 13.40 -5.53 2.72
C ILE A 70 13.75 -6.04 1.31
N THR A 71 12.74 -6.15 0.46
CA THR A 71 12.86 -6.72 -0.90
C THR A 71 13.59 -5.79 -1.88
N GLY A 72 13.58 -4.48 -1.63
CA GLY A 72 14.21 -3.46 -2.47
C GLY A 72 13.48 -3.20 -3.79
N THR A 73 12.23 -3.65 -3.94
CA THR A 73 11.45 -3.47 -5.18
C THR A 73 11.03 -2.01 -5.41
N CYS A 74 10.69 -1.60 -6.63
CA CYS A 74 10.08 -0.29 -6.87
C CYS A 74 8.58 -0.34 -6.52
N ALA A 75 7.94 0.82 -6.33
CA ALA A 75 6.52 0.88 -5.95
C ALA A 75 5.61 0.19 -6.99
N LYS A 76 5.89 0.38 -8.29
CA LYS A 76 5.15 -0.25 -9.39
C LYS A 76 5.26 -1.78 -9.33
N HIS A 77 6.47 -2.31 -9.17
CA HIS A 77 6.70 -3.76 -9.09
C HIS A 77 6.16 -4.35 -7.79
N GLN A 78 6.24 -3.66 -6.66
CA GLN A 78 5.64 -4.16 -5.42
C GLN A 78 4.12 -4.35 -5.55
N ARG A 79 3.41 -3.45 -6.24
CA ARG A 79 1.97 -3.61 -6.51
C ARG A 79 1.70 -4.86 -7.35
N LYS A 80 2.49 -5.07 -8.43
CA LYS A 80 2.39 -6.26 -9.29
C LYS A 80 2.68 -7.56 -8.51
N VAL A 81 3.74 -7.58 -7.71
CA VAL A 81 4.10 -8.72 -6.84
C VAL A 81 2.96 -9.02 -5.87
N SER A 82 2.40 -8.01 -5.19
CA SER A 82 1.27 -8.21 -4.29
C SER A 82 0.05 -8.79 -4.98
N GLN A 83 -0.26 -8.37 -6.21
CA GLN A 83 -1.35 -8.95 -7.00
C GLN A 83 -1.05 -10.40 -7.40
N ALA A 84 0.18 -10.69 -7.85
CA ALA A 84 0.60 -12.04 -8.20
C ALA A 84 0.53 -12.99 -6.99
N VAL A 85 1.00 -12.56 -5.81
CA VAL A 85 0.90 -13.35 -4.57
C VAL A 85 -0.56 -13.62 -4.21
N LYS A 86 -1.44 -12.61 -4.30
CA LYS A 86 -2.86 -12.80 -4.01
C LYS A 86 -3.50 -13.82 -4.94
N ARG A 87 -3.20 -13.76 -6.25
CA ARG A 87 -3.66 -14.75 -7.23
C ARG A 87 -3.12 -16.14 -6.94
N ALA A 88 -1.83 -16.25 -6.63
CA ALA A 88 -1.20 -17.52 -6.28
C ALA A 88 -1.84 -18.19 -5.05
N ARG A 89 -2.30 -17.39 -4.07
CA ARG A 89 -3.02 -17.91 -2.89
C ARG A 89 -4.41 -18.44 -3.23
N VAL A 90 -5.14 -17.80 -4.15
CA VAL A 90 -6.46 -18.28 -4.60
C VAL A 90 -6.34 -19.64 -5.28
N ILE A 91 -5.25 -19.88 -6.00
CA ILE A 91 -4.96 -21.15 -6.71
C ILE A 91 -4.21 -22.15 -5.80
N ALA A 92 -4.12 -21.89 -4.50
CA ALA A 92 -3.45 -22.74 -3.51
C ALA A 92 -1.94 -23.03 -3.76
N ILE A 93 -1.26 -22.22 -4.57
CA ILE A 93 0.20 -22.32 -4.79
C ILE A 93 0.98 -21.88 -3.54
N LEU A 94 0.42 -20.94 -2.78
CA LEU A 94 1.01 -20.41 -1.55
C LEU A 94 -0.02 -20.42 -0.41
N PRO A 95 0.39 -20.81 0.81
CA PRO A 95 -0.48 -20.77 1.98
C PRO A 95 -0.72 -19.33 2.46
N TYR A 96 -1.90 -19.10 3.04
CA TYR A 96 -2.23 -17.83 3.71
C TYR A 96 -1.51 -17.68 5.05
N VAL A 97 -1.41 -18.80 5.77
CA VAL A 97 -0.73 -18.91 7.07
C VAL A 97 0.03 -20.22 7.04
N SER A 98 1.33 -20.17 7.24
CA SER A 98 2.11 -21.37 7.55
C SER A 98 2.09 -21.56 9.06
N ARG A 99 1.56 -22.71 9.47
CA ARG A 99 1.53 -23.14 10.86
C ARG A 99 2.88 -23.79 11.16
N GLN A 100 3.93 -22.97 11.26
CA GLN A 100 5.20 -23.44 11.79
C GLN A 100 5.16 -23.29 13.32
N GLY A 101 5.37 -24.42 13.98
CA GLY A 101 5.20 -24.67 15.42
C GLY A 101 6.00 -23.74 16.32
#